data_AF-A0A2P2LTG8-F1
#
_entry.id   AF-A0A2P2LTG8-F1
#
_cell.length_a   1.000
_cell.length_b   1.000
_cell.length_c   1.000
_cell.angle_alpha   90.00
_cell.angle_beta   90.00
_cell.angle_gamma   90.00
#
_symmetry.space_group_name_H-M   'P 1'
#
loop_
_entity.id
_entity.type
_entity.pdbx_description
1 polymer ?
#
loop_
_entity_poly.entity_id
_entity_poly.type
_entity_poly.pdbx_seq_one_letter_code
_entity_poly.pdbx_strand_id
1 'polypeptide(L)'
;MSQEAMEVEETEKSQTLKMLSSGSLASSLSSLASSSRDIPSNKDFHYYYNFDEFKVPMQQIAAKSQSLLQSIGSYGGIFKKSLRFPGDLDADVDDSAAYDWLVNVNDDILERFDASVDEFESGLGTGAGPGPGPDTESGFQLVYGKKKKTKGFVILGNGVATVKAAASVEESGVKVADKKGSSTVKAKVPFHIPTVRRPQDEYNILVNNSNQPFQHVWLERSEDGSRFVHPLERLSVLDFVNRSTGDVDSTSPLPLESTPFKLVEEVKDLKDLVAKLRGVNEFAVDLEHNQYRSFQGLTCLMQISTKTEDFIIDTLKLRIHVGPYLREVFKDPSKTKVMHGADRDIVWLQRDFGIYVCNLFDTGQASRVLKLERNSLEYLLHHFCGVTANKEYQNAEWRLRPLTPEMLR
;
A
#
# COMPACT_ATOMS: atom_id res chain seq x y z
N MET A 1 -42.26 9.37 0.10
CA MET A 1 -41.85 10.65 -0.51
C MET A 1 -42.26 10.62 -1.97
N SER A 2 -42.91 11.67 -2.46
CA SER A 2 -43.34 11.81 -3.87
C SER A 2 -42.11 11.99 -4.78
N GLN A 3 -42.19 11.54 -6.04
CA GLN A 3 -41.09 11.67 -7.03
C GLN A 3 -40.59 13.12 -7.18
N GLU A 4 -41.49 14.11 -7.12
CA GLU A 4 -41.12 15.54 -7.12
C GLU A 4 -40.24 15.94 -5.93
N ALA A 5 -40.43 15.35 -4.74
CA ALA A 5 -39.61 15.66 -3.58
C ALA A 5 -38.19 15.09 -3.72
N MET A 6 -38.01 14.01 -4.48
CA MET A 6 -36.73 13.36 -4.72
C MET A 6 -35.90 14.11 -5.78
N GLU A 7 -36.53 14.60 -6.85
CA GLU A 7 -35.88 15.41 -7.89
C GLU A 7 -35.44 16.80 -7.38
N VAL A 8 -36.22 17.43 -6.51
CA VAL A 8 -35.86 18.72 -5.90
C VAL A 8 -34.63 18.55 -4.98
N GLU A 9 -34.57 17.47 -4.20
CA GLU A 9 -33.45 17.18 -3.29
C GLU A 9 -32.14 16.86 -4.03
N GLU A 10 -32.21 16.15 -5.16
CA GLU A 10 -31.04 15.88 -6.03
C GLU A 10 -30.51 17.17 -6.69
N THR A 11 -31.42 18.06 -7.10
CA THR A 11 -31.06 19.33 -7.76
C THR A 11 -30.35 20.28 -6.78
N GLU A 12 -30.81 20.37 -5.53
CA GLU A 12 -30.16 21.17 -4.48
C GLU A 12 -28.78 20.61 -4.09
N LYS A 13 -28.62 19.28 -3.99
CA LYS A 13 -27.32 18.62 -3.72
C LYS A 13 -26.30 18.91 -4.84
N SER A 14 -26.74 18.87 -6.09
CA SER A 14 -25.90 19.16 -7.27
C SER A 14 -25.43 20.63 -7.31
N GLN A 15 -26.32 21.57 -6.97
CA GLN A 15 -25.97 22.99 -6.88
C GLN A 15 -24.99 23.27 -5.74
N THR A 16 -25.19 22.62 -4.59
CA THR A 16 -24.29 22.71 -3.43
C THR A 16 -22.87 22.21 -3.77
N LEU A 17 -22.76 21.08 -4.48
CA LEU A 17 -21.49 20.53 -4.96
C LEU A 17 -20.76 21.45 -5.96
N LYS A 18 -21.51 22.10 -6.87
CA LYS A 18 -20.95 23.10 -7.80
C LYS A 18 -20.43 24.33 -7.07
N MET A 19 -21.15 24.79 -6.04
CA MET A 19 -20.68 25.89 -5.20
C MET A 19 -19.44 25.53 -4.38
N LEU A 20 -19.33 24.29 -3.88
CA LEU A 20 -18.14 23.84 -3.15
C LEU A 20 -16.90 23.72 -4.03
N SER A 21 -17.06 23.27 -5.28
CA SER A 21 -15.94 23.05 -6.21
C SER A 21 -15.45 24.31 -6.93
N SER A 22 -16.29 25.34 -7.07
CA SER A 22 -15.96 26.56 -7.82
C SER A 22 -16.18 27.87 -7.04
N GLY A 23 -16.67 27.78 -5.79
CA GLY A 23 -16.96 28.93 -4.95
C GLY A 23 -15.80 29.39 -4.07
N SER A 24 -16.14 30.22 -3.08
CA SER A 24 -15.19 30.92 -2.20
C SER A 24 -14.32 29.99 -1.35
N LEU A 25 -14.79 28.77 -1.05
CA LEU A 25 -14.00 27.79 -0.28
C LEU A 25 -12.81 27.28 -1.10
N ALA A 26 -13.03 26.90 -2.37
CA ALA A 26 -11.98 26.39 -3.24
C ALA A 26 -10.91 27.48 -3.51
N SER A 27 -11.32 28.73 -3.70
CA SER A 27 -10.38 29.84 -3.87
C SER A 27 -9.60 30.16 -2.59
N SER A 28 -10.25 30.07 -1.42
CA SER A 28 -9.58 30.24 -0.12
C SER A 28 -8.57 29.14 0.16
N LEU A 29 -8.89 27.88 -0.15
CA LEU A 29 -7.97 26.74 -0.03
C LEU A 29 -6.77 26.87 -0.96
N SER A 30 -6.99 27.28 -2.21
CA SER A 30 -5.92 27.53 -3.18
C SER A 30 -4.97 28.65 -2.72
N SER A 31 -5.54 29.72 -2.16
CA SER A 31 -4.76 30.83 -1.60
C SER A 31 -3.94 30.37 -0.41
N LEU A 32 -4.55 29.62 0.52
CA LEU A 32 -3.86 29.05 1.68
C LEU A 32 -2.72 28.11 1.30
N ALA A 33 -2.96 27.21 0.33
CA ALA A 33 -1.95 26.28 -0.19
C ALA A 33 -0.81 26.98 -0.93
N SER A 34 -1.07 28.17 -1.47
CA SER A 34 -0.04 29.00 -2.10
C SER A 34 0.81 29.69 -1.03
N SER A 35 0.17 30.34 -0.04
CA SER A 35 0.88 31.01 1.07
C SER A 35 1.65 30.06 1.97
N SER A 36 1.25 28.79 2.08
CA SER A 36 2.00 27.81 2.89
C SER A 36 3.39 27.51 2.32
N ARG A 37 3.61 27.74 1.02
CA ARG A 37 4.91 27.54 0.35
C ARG A 37 5.91 28.63 0.70
N ASP A 38 5.46 29.76 1.23
CA ASP A 38 6.30 30.87 1.67
C ASP A 38 6.90 30.61 3.07
N ILE A 39 6.47 29.54 3.76
CA ILE A 39 7.07 29.12 5.02
C ILE A 39 8.42 28.46 4.72
N PRO A 40 9.54 28.95 5.27
CA PRO A 40 10.86 28.36 5.04
C PRO A 40 10.90 26.92 5.55
N SER A 41 11.72 26.07 4.93
CA SER A 41 11.84 24.65 5.28
C SER A 41 13.27 24.28 5.67
N ASN A 42 13.45 23.13 6.34
CA ASN A 42 14.75 22.56 6.69
C ASN A 42 15.66 23.55 7.46
N LYS A 43 16.88 23.77 6.97
CA LYS A 43 17.90 24.60 7.64
C LYS A 43 17.44 26.03 7.85
N ASP A 44 16.72 26.60 6.90
CA ASP A 44 16.23 27.98 6.98
C ASP A 44 15.13 28.09 8.04
N PHE A 45 14.24 27.09 8.14
CA PHE A 45 13.25 27.03 9.21
C PHE A 45 13.92 27.04 10.58
N HIS A 46 14.87 26.14 10.82
CA HIS A 46 15.58 26.06 12.11
C HIS A 46 16.35 27.32 12.45
N TYR A 47 16.92 27.99 11.44
CA TYR A 47 17.60 29.27 11.62
C TYR A 47 16.63 30.36 12.08
N TYR A 48 15.51 30.55 11.36
CA TYR A 48 14.51 31.57 11.67
C TYR A 48 13.71 31.27 12.95
N TYR A 49 13.56 30.00 13.32
CA TYR A 49 12.83 29.57 14.53
C TYR A 49 13.52 29.98 15.85
N ASN A 50 14.75 30.52 15.79
CA ASN A 50 15.42 31.11 16.94
C ASN A 50 14.93 32.53 17.27
N PHE A 51 14.20 33.18 16.37
CA PHE A 51 13.67 34.53 16.55
C PHE A 51 12.20 34.48 16.95
N ASP A 52 11.83 35.18 18.02
CA ASP A 52 10.45 35.17 18.53
C ASP A 52 9.46 35.75 17.52
N GLU A 53 9.90 36.68 16.69
CA GLU A 53 9.11 37.28 15.60
C GLU A 53 8.66 36.26 14.55
N PHE A 54 9.41 35.18 14.36
CA PHE A 54 9.05 34.07 13.47
C PHE A 54 8.42 32.90 14.23
N LYS A 55 8.97 32.56 15.39
CA LYS A 55 8.53 31.44 16.22
C LYS A 55 7.08 31.58 16.70
N VAL A 56 6.70 32.76 17.22
CA VAL A 56 5.36 32.98 17.79
C VAL A 56 4.25 32.84 16.73
N PRO A 57 4.33 33.47 15.54
CA PRO A 57 3.36 33.22 14.47
C PRO A 57 3.32 31.76 14.01
N MET A 58 4.46 31.08 13.92
CA MET A 58 4.50 29.66 13.51
C MET A 58 3.79 28.75 14.52
N GLN A 59 3.97 28.98 15.82
CA GLN A 59 3.26 28.24 16.86
C GLN A 59 1.74 28.47 16.79
N GLN A 60 1.31 29.70 16.51
CA GLN A 60 -0.12 30.00 16.33
C GLN A 60 -0.71 29.31 15.09
N ILE A 61 0.03 29.24 13.98
CA ILE A 61 -0.38 28.52 12.77
C ILE A 61 -0.48 27.01 13.05
N ALA A 62 0.52 26.44 13.74
CA ALA A 62 0.52 25.03 14.11
C ALA A 62 -0.69 24.68 15.01
N ALA A 63 -0.95 25.48 16.06
CA ALA A 63 -2.07 25.27 16.96
C ALA A 63 -3.44 25.35 16.24
N LYS A 64 -3.61 26.32 15.32
CA LYS A 64 -4.82 26.43 14.51
C LYS A 64 -5.00 25.24 13.57
N SER A 65 -3.93 24.82 12.89
CA SER A 65 -3.96 23.65 12.00
C SER A 65 -4.33 22.38 12.76
N GLN A 66 -3.74 22.17 13.95
CA GLN A 66 -4.07 21.05 14.82
C GLN A 66 -5.55 21.05 15.26
N SER A 67 -6.08 22.21 15.65
CA SER A 67 -7.50 22.35 16.03
C SER A 67 -8.45 22.02 14.87
N LEU A 68 -8.10 22.40 13.64
CA LEU A 68 -8.86 22.04 12.44
C LEU A 68 -8.84 20.53 12.19
N LEU A 69 -7.66 19.89 12.29
CA LEU A 69 -7.53 18.43 12.11
C LEU A 69 -8.29 17.65 13.19
N GLN A 70 -8.24 18.11 14.45
CA GLN A 70 -9.06 17.55 15.55
C GLN A 70 -10.56 17.66 15.24
N SER A 71 -11.00 18.80 14.69
CA SER A 71 -12.40 19.03 14.32
C SER A 71 -12.85 18.10 13.19
N ILE A 72 -11.99 17.87 12.19
CA ILE A 72 -12.23 16.92 11.10
C ILE A 72 -12.35 15.50 11.65
N GLY A 73 -11.42 15.07 12.50
CA GLY A 73 -11.43 13.73 13.10
C GLY A 73 -12.60 13.43 14.03
N SER A 74 -13.13 14.48 14.67
CA SER A 74 -14.28 14.39 15.57
C SER A 74 -15.62 14.38 14.83
N TYR A 75 -15.63 14.63 13.52
CA TYR A 75 -16.86 14.70 12.74
C TYR A 75 -17.43 13.30 12.44
N GLY A 76 -18.40 12.87 13.27
CA GLY A 76 -19.02 11.53 13.19
C GLY A 76 -19.88 11.26 11.95
N GLY A 77 -20.12 12.24 11.08
CA GLY A 77 -20.87 12.04 9.83
C GLY A 77 -20.06 11.33 8.73
N ILE A 78 -18.74 11.52 8.72
CA ILE A 78 -17.82 10.99 7.70
C ILE A 78 -17.04 9.78 8.20
N PHE A 79 -16.93 9.56 9.51
CA PHE A 79 -16.15 8.44 10.05
C PHE A 79 -17.04 7.54 10.93
N LYS A 80 -16.97 6.21 10.73
CA LYS A 80 -17.79 5.24 11.51
C LYS A 80 -17.39 5.22 13.00
N LYS A 81 -16.19 5.73 13.32
CA LYS A 81 -15.66 5.95 14.67
C LYS A 81 -15.00 7.33 14.68
N SER A 82 -15.09 8.04 15.80
CA SER A 82 -14.32 9.29 15.98
C SER A 82 -12.82 8.95 15.95
N LEU A 83 -12.09 9.59 15.02
CA LEU A 83 -10.65 9.44 14.86
C LEU A 83 -9.99 10.62 15.57
N ARG A 84 -9.58 10.44 16.82
CA ARG A 84 -8.92 11.51 17.60
C ARG A 84 -7.55 11.82 16.99
N PHE A 85 -7.30 13.09 16.65
CA PHE A 85 -5.98 13.53 16.18
C PHE A 85 -4.94 13.37 17.31
N PRO A 86 -3.74 12.82 17.05
CA PRO A 86 -2.78 12.43 18.10
C PRO A 86 -2.14 13.57 18.94
N GLY A 87 -2.42 14.85 18.65
CA GLY A 87 -1.62 15.97 19.14
C GLY A 87 -1.71 16.38 20.63
N ASP A 88 -2.32 15.58 21.51
CA ASP A 88 -2.45 15.89 22.96
C ASP A 88 -1.66 14.94 23.87
N LEU A 89 -0.74 14.14 23.34
CA LEU A 89 0.19 13.37 24.16
C LEU A 89 1.58 14.00 24.00
N ASP A 90 2.28 14.09 25.12
CA ASP A 90 3.44 14.95 25.40
C ASP A 90 4.48 15.06 24.28
N ALA A 91 5.30 16.12 24.35
CA ALA A 91 6.25 16.64 23.35
C ALA A 91 7.31 15.67 22.73
N ASP A 92 7.13 14.37 22.87
CA ASP A 92 7.92 13.27 22.32
C ASP A 92 7.12 12.39 21.32
N VAL A 93 5.92 12.79 20.89
CA VAL A 93 5.12 12.04 19.90
C VAL A 93 5.74 12.16 18.50
N ASP A 94 6.24 11.02 18.03
CA ASP A 94 6.66 10.66 16.68
C ASP A 94 5.80 11.33 15.58
N ASP A 95 6.42 12.15 14.72
CA ASP A 95 5.81 12.74 13.52
C ASP A 95 5.12 11.66 12.65
N SER A 96 5.53 10.39 12.77
CA SER A 96 4.88 9.25 12.13
C SER A 96 3.42 9.06 12.55
N ALA A 97 3.05 9.32 13.80
CA ALA A 97 1.69 9.05 14.29
C ALA A 97 0.65 10.02 13.70
N ALA A 98 1.01 11.30 13.56
CA ALA A 98 0.15 12.30 12.92
C ALA A 98 0.03 12.07 11.41
N TYR A 99 1.12 11.64 10.77
CA TYR A 99 1.12 11.24 9.36
C TYR A 99 0.26 10.00 9.12
N ASP A 100 0.43 8.95 9.92
CA ASP A 100 -0.36 7.72 9.86
C ASP A 100 -1.85 8.01 10.08
N TRP A 101 -2.19 8.88 11.04
CA TRP A 101 -3.56 9.33 11.23
C TRP A 101 -4.14 10.00 9.98
N LEU A 102 -3.37 10.87 9.33
CA LEU A 102 -3.80 11.58 8.12
C LEU A 102 -3.99 10.62 6.93
N VAL A 103 -3.10 9.64 6.78
CA VAL A 103 -3.23 8.58 5.77
C VAL A 103 -4.52 7.80 5.97
N ASN A 104 -4.78 7.32 7.20
CA ASN A 104 -6.00 6.58 7.52
C ASN A 104 -7.28 7.41 7.26
N VAL A 105 -7.27 8.70 7.60
CA VAL A 105 -8.40 9.61 7.33
C VAL A 105 -8.66 9.75 5.82
N ASN A 106 -7.60 9.90 5.02
CA ASN A 106 -7.73 9.99 3.57
C ASN A 106 -8.23 8.69 2.95
N ASP A 107 -7.74 7.54 3.42
CA ASP A 107 -8.17 6.22 2.95
C ASP A 107 -9.66 5.98 3.21
N ASP A 108 -10.15 6.31 4.41
CA ASP A 108 -11.57 6.22 4.77
C ASP A 108 -12.46 7.11 3.88
N ILE A 109 -12.01 8.32 3.54
CA ILE A 109 -12.75 9.24 2.66
C ILE A 109 -12.78 8.72 1.23
N LEU A 110 -11.63 8.26 0.72
CA LEU A 110 -11.51 7.74 -0.64
C LEU A 110 -12.30 6.44 -0.82
N GLU A 111 -12.32 5.56 0.19
CA GLU A 111 -13.14 4.35 0.17
C GLU A 111 -14.64 4.68 0.05
N ARG A 112 -15.11 5.68 0.80
CA ARG A 112 -16.50 6.14 0.70
C ARG A 112 -16.82 6.77 -0.64
N PHE A 113 -15.90 7.55 -1.18
CA PHE A 113 -16.05 8.12 -2.50
C PHE A 113 -16.16 7.02 -3.57
N ASP A 114 -15.26 6.03 -3.53
CA ASP A 114 -15.29 4.88 -4.44
C ASP A 114 -16.62 4.11 -4.29
N ALA A 115 -17.10 3.85 -3.06
CA ALA A 115 -18.38 3.19 -2.83
C ALA A 115 -19.58 3.99 -3.38
N SER A 116 -19.58 5.31 -3.24
CA SER A 116 -20.64 6.17 -3.82
C SER A 116 -20.58 6.23 -5.34
N VAL A 117 -19.38 6.15 -5.93
CA VAL A 117 -19.21 6.07 -7.39
C VAL A 117 -19.72 4.72 -7.90
N ASP A 118 -19.38 3.62 -7.24
CA ASP A 118 -19.85 2.28 -7.60
C ASP A 118 -21.39 2.17 -7.49
N GLU A 119 -21.99 2.75 -6.44
CA GLU A 119 -23.45 2.82 -6.29
C GLU A 119 -24.10 3.60 -7.43
N PHE A 120 -23.54 4.76 -7.78
CA PHE A 120 -24.00 5.59 -8.90
C PHE A 120 -23.88 4.85 -10.24
N GLU A 121 -22.77 4.16 -10.48
CA GLU A 121 -22.58 3.35 -11.70
C GLU A 121 -23.53 2.15 -11.77
N SER A 122 -23.84 1.52 -10.62
CA SER A 122 -24.77 0.40 -10.54
C SER A 122 -26.25 0.81 -10.74
N GLY A 123 -26.63 2.01 -10.30
CA GLY A 123 -27.97 2.58 -10.50
C GLY A 123 -28.28 2.93 -11.96
N LEU A 124 -27.24 3.12 -12.79
CA LEU A 124 -27.37 3.30 -14.23
C LEU A 124 -27.56 1.97 -15.00
N GLY A 125 -27.33 0.82 -14.35
CA GLY A 125 -27.40 -0.53 -14.93
C GLY A 125 -28.73 -1.27 -14.74
N THR A 126 -29.63 -0.78 -13.89
CA THR A 126 -30.91 -1.45 -13.55
C THR A 126 -32.12 -0.70 -14.12
N GLY A 127 -32.12 -0.54 -15.45
CA GLY A 127 -33.23 0.05 -16.21
C GLY A 127 -33.64 -0.81 -17.41
N ALA A 128 -33.91 -2.11 -17.20
CA ALA A 128 -34.50 -2.95 -18.24
C ALA A 128 -35.49 -3.96 -17.63
N GLY A 129 -36.78 -3.72 -17.87
CA GLY A 129 -37.88 -4.64 -17.55
C GLY A 129 -37.94 -5.88 -18.48
N PRO A 130 -38.85 -6.83 -18.21
CA PRO A 130 -38.62 -8.25 -18.46
C PRO A 130 -39.11 -8.77 -19.82
N GLY A 131 -38.36 -9.73 -20.40
CA GLY A 131 -38.72 -10.87 -21.28
C GLY A 131 -39.64 -10.67 -22.50
N PRO A 132 -39.43 -11.38 -23.63
CA PRO A 132 -39.42 -12.86 -23.64
C PRO A 132 -38.34 -13.50 -24.54
N GLY A 133 -38.04 -14.79 -24.31
CA GLY A 133 -37.30 -15.65 -25.28
C GLY A 133 -38.23 -16.34 -26.28
N PRO A 134 -37.80 -17.38 -27.04
CA PRO A 134 -36.44 -17.91 -27.26
C PRO A 134 -36.04 -18.01 -28.76
N ASP A 135 -34.81 -18.49 -28.99
CA ASP A 135 -34.27 -19.18 -30.17
C ASP A 135 -33.51 -18.43 -31.31
N THR A 136 -32.35 -19.04 -31.59
CA THR A 136 -31.46 -19.03 -32.78
C THR A 136 -30.35 -17.97 -32.92
N GLU A 137 -29.13 -18.47 -32.70
CA GLU A 137 -27.85 -18.27 -33.39
C GLU A 137 -27.46 -16.92 -34.02
N SER A 138 -26.29 -16.45 -33.56
CA SER A 138 -25.18 -15.81 -34.30
C SER A 138 -25.43 -14.47 -35.02
N GLY A 139 -24.74 -13.43 -34.53
CA GLY A 139 -24.53 -12.20 -35.31
C GLY A 139 -23.94 -11.05 -34.50
N PHE A 140 -22.65 -10.80 -34.66
CA PHE A 140 -21.99 -9.53 -34.29
C PHE A 140 -22.67 -8.33 -34.98
N GLN A 141 -22.79 -7.16 -34.32
CA GLN A 141 -22.03 -5.94 -34.67
C GLN A 141 -22.38 -4.69 -33.81
N LEU A 142 -21.28 -4.04 -33.37
CA LEU A 142 -21.08 -2.74 -32.71
C LEU A 142 -21.82 -1.52 -33.32
N VAL A 143 -22.08 -0.50 -32.49
CA VAL A 143 -21.69 0.92 -32.78
C VAL A 143 -21.21 1.62 -31.49
N TYR A 144 -20.17 2.43 -31.66
CA TYR A 144 -19.22 2.96 -30.67
C TYR A 144 -19.27 4.51 -30.64
N GLY A 145 -18.97 5.15 -29.50
CA GLY A 145 -18.60 6.60 -29.43
C GLY A 145 -18.48 7.13 -28.00
N LYS A 146 -17.29 7.12 -27.35
CA LYS A 146 -16.19 8.13 -27.33
C LYS A 146 -16.63 9.47 -26.66
N LYS A 147 -15.95 10.03 -25.64
CA LYS A 147 -14.52 10.41 -25.66
C LYS A 147 -13.97 10.82 -24.26
N LYS A 148 -12.69 10.45 -24.04
CA LYS A 148 -11.58 11.15 -23.35
C LYS A 148 -11.62 11.41 -21.83
N LYS A 149 -10.78 10.66 -21.10
CA LYS A 149 -9.94 11.21 -20.01
C LYS A 149 -8.48 11.29 -20.48
N THR A 150 -7.90 12.48 -20.32
CA THR A 150 -6.46 12.74 -20.39
C THR A 150 -5.93 12.74 -18.96
N LYS A 151 -4.89 11.95 -18.67
CA LYS A 151 -4.05 12.05 -17.47
C LYS A 151 -2.90 13.02 -17.73
N GLY A 152 -2.45 13.71 -16.69
CA GLY A 152 -1.08 14.26 -16.60
C GLY A 152 -1.00 15.77 -16.42
N PHE A 153 -0.87 16.19 -15.16
CA PHE A 153 -0.33 17.49 -14.77
C PHE A 153 1.20 17.39 -14.87
N VAL A 154 1.80 18.09 -15.84
CA VAL A 154 3.24 18.26 -15.97
C VAL A 154 3.57 19.69 -15.57
N ILE A 155 4.47 19.84 -14.61
CA ILE A 155 5.10 21.12 -14.26
C ILE A 155 6.18 21.39 -15.32
N LEU A 156 6.09 22.53 -16.00
CA LEU A 156 7.18 23.11 -16.78
C LEU A 156 7.41 24.55 -16.31
N GLY A 157 8.66 24.81 -15.96
CA GLY A 157 9.16 26.10 -15.49
C GLY A 157 9.20 27.18 -16.56
N ASN A 158 9.38 28.40 -16.07
CA ASN A 158 9.43 29.66 -16.79
C ASN A 158 10.45 29.70 -17.95
N GLY A 159 10.04 30.34 -19.05
CA GLY A 159 10.90 30.83 -20.11
C GLY A 159 10.16 31.84 -21.00
N VAL A 160 10.57 33.10 -20.89
CA VAL A 160 10.05 34.29 -21.59
C VAL A 160 10.37 34.25 -23.09
N ALA A 161 9.40 34.59 -23.96
CA ALA A 161 9.64 35.34 -25.22
C ALA A 161 8.35 35.82 -25.91
N THR A 162 8.49 36.97 -26.55
CA THR A 162 7.51 37.95 -27.06
C THR A 162 6.98 37.73 -28.49
N VAL A 163 5.69 38.06 -28.68
CA VAL A 163 5.03 38.84 -29.77
C VAL A 163 5.18 38.42 -31.25
N LYS A 164 4.05 38.10 -31.93
CA LYS A 164 3.46 38.89 -33.05
C LYS A 164 2.16 38.29 -33.62
N ALA A 165 1.29 39.20 -34.06
CA ALA A 165 -0.05 39.02 -34.62
C ALA A 165 -0.06 38.52 -36.08
N ALA A 166 -1.17 37.89 -36.51
CA ALA A 166 -2.00 38.31 -37.65
C ALA A 166 -3.12 37.29 -37.95
N ALA A 167 -4.21 37.81 -38.49
CA ALA A 167 -5.47 37.16 -38.84
C ALA A 167 -5.38 36.13 -39.98
N SER A 168 -6.30 35.16 -40.02
CA SER A 168 -7.41 35.09 -41.00
C SER A 168 -8.09 33.72 -41.01
N VAL A 169 -9.39 33.77 -41.30
CA VAL A 169 -10.37 32.71 -41.50
C VAL A 169 -9.98 31.77 -42.65
N GLU A 170 -10.22 30.46 -42.52
CA GLU A 170 -10.94 29.63 -43.51
C GLU A 170 -11.03 28.15 -43.09
N GLU A 171 -12.24 27.59 -43.22
CA GLU A 171 -12.55 26.16 -43.14
C GLU A 171 -11.95 25.41 -44.34
N SER A 172 -11.30 24.27 -44.11
CA SER A 172 -11.39 23.11 -45.00
C SER A 172 -10.79 21.86 -44.34
N GLY A 173 -11.50 20.74 -44.49
CA GLY A 173 -11.19 19.47 -43.84
C GLY A 173 -9.96 18.75 -44.39
N VAL A 174 -9.30 17.98 -43.51
CA VAL A 174 -8.25 17.04 -43.89
C VAL A 174 -8.47 15.68 -43.22
N LYS A 175 -8.35 14.64 -44.06
CA LYS A 175 -8.51 13.20 -43.82
C LYS A 175 -7.57 12.68 -42.74
N VAL A 176 -8.03 11.73 -41.92
CA VAL A 176 -7.18 10.95 -41.02
C VAL A 176 -7.22 9.48 -41.44
N ALA A 177 -6.04 8.93 -41.68
CA ALA A 177 -5.81 7.53 -42.03
C ALA A 177 -6.01 6.60 -40.82
N ASP A 178 -6.61 5.45 -41.09
CA ASP A 178 -6.87 4.38 -40.13
C ASP A 178 -5.59 3.73 -39.60
N LYS A 179 -5.54 3.50 -38.28
CA LYS A 179 -4.71 2.43 -37.71
C LYS A 179 -5.47 1.74 -36.58
N LYS A 180 -5.99 0.56 -36.90
CA LYS A 180 -6.58 -0.42 -35.97
C LYS A 180 -5.49 -0.91 -35.01
N GLY A 181 -5.72 -0.77 -33.72
CA GLY A 181 -4.96 -1.41 -32.65
C GLY A 181 -5.90 -1.65 -31.47
N SER A 182 -6.23 -2.93 -31.25
CA SER A 182 -7.11 -3.41 -30.18
C SER A 182 -6.51 -3.11 -28.80
N SER A 183 -7.24 -2.47 -27.90
CA SER A 183 -6.88 -2.38 -26.48
C SER A 183 -8.08 -2.79 -25.62
N THR A 184 -8.00 -3.98 -25.04
CA THR A 184 -8.86 -4.47 -23.96
C THR A 184 -8.65 -3.59 -22.71
N VAL A 185 -9.73 -3.06 -22.14
CA VAL A 185 -9.68 -2.33 -20.86
C VAL A 185 -9.55 -3.36 -19.74
N LYS A 186 -8.42 -3.36 -19.02
CA LYS A 186 -8.21 -4.23 -17.84
C LYS A 186 -9.06 -3.75 -16.66
N ALA A 187 -9.70 -4.68 -15.95
CA ALA A 187 -10.48 -4.41 -14.74
C ALA A 187 -9.56 -4.06 -13.54
N LYS A 188 -10.03 -3.18 -12.63
CA LYS A 188 -9.31 -2.79 -11.40
C LYS A 188 -9.24 -3.98 -10.44
N VAL A 189 -8.07 -4.24 -9.86
CA VAL A 189 -7.87 -5.33 -8.87
C VAL A 189 -8.65 -4.99 -7.59
N PRO A 190 -9.58 -5.84 -7.14
CA PRO A 190 -10.38 -5.55 -5.96
C PRO A 190 -9.56 -5.75 -4.67
N PHE A 191 -9.70 -4.81 -3.73
CA PHE A 191 -9.10 -4.92 -2.40
C PHE A 191 -9.93 -5.78 -1.44
N HIS A 192 -11.23 -5.86 -1.69
CA HIS A 192 -12.13 -6.74 -0.96
C HIS A 192 -13.07 -7.47 -1.90
N ILE A 193 -13.21 -8.78 -1.69
CA ILE A 193 -14.21 -9.61 -2.37
C ILE A 193 -15.15 -10.21 -1.31
N PRO A 194 -16.42 -9.76 -1.20
CA PRO A 194 -17.35 -10.22 -0.17
C PRO A 194 -17.64 -11.72 -0.18
N THR A 195 -17.54 -12.35 -1.35
CA THR A 195 -17.79 -13.79 -1.55
C THR A 195 -16.62 -14.67 -1.10
N VAL A 196 -15.42 -14.10 -0.89
CA VAL A 196 -14.28 -14.83 -0.36
C VAL A 196 -14.56 -15.20 1.10
N ARG A 197 -14.53 -16.51 1.38
CA ARG A 197 -14.73 -17.06 2.71
C ARG A 197 -13.67 -16.53 3.67
N ARG A 198 -14.01 -16.49 4.96
CA ARG A 198 -13.07 -16.07 6.00
C ARG A 198 -12.06 -17.20 6.23
N PRO A 199 -10.76 -16.99 5.94
CA PRO A 199 -9.75 -18.01 6.14
C PRO A 199 -9.65 -18.47 7.59
N GLN A 200 -10.02 -17.61 8.54
CA GLN A 200 -10.08 -17.97 9.95
C GLN A 200 -11.04 -19.11 10.22
N ASP A 201 -12.20 -19.11 9.56
CA ASP A 201 -13.24 -20.12 9.73
C ASP A 201 -12.88 -21.39 8.93
N GLU A 202 -12.32 -21.23 7.73
CA GLU A 202 -11.94 -22.33 6.84
C GLU A 202 -10.75 -23.16 7.33
N TYR A 203 -9.70 -22.50 7.81
CA TYR A 203 -8.48 -23.16 8.31
C TYR A 203 -8.42 -23.23 9.84
N ASN A 204 -9.52 -22.91 10.52
CA ASN A 204 -9.63 -22.90 11.99
C ASN A 204 -8.49 -22.08 12.64
N ILE A 205 -8.22 -20.88 12.11
CA ILE A 205 -7.18 -19.98 12.62
C ILE A 205 -7.74 -19.28 13.86
N LEU A 206 -7.42 -19.82 15.03
CA LEU A 206 -7.83 -19.27 16.31
C LEU A 206 -6.94 -18.08 16.70
N VAL A 207 -7.56 -16.90 16.86
CA VAL A 207 -6.86 -15.66 17.23
C VAL A 207 -7.49 -15.11 18.51
N ASN A 208 -6.67 -14.86 19.53
CA ASN A 208 -7.11 -14.19 20.75
C ASN A 208 -7.11 -12.67 20.54
N ASN A 209 -8.30 -12.08 20.33
CA ASN A 209 -8.48 -10.63 20.15
C ASN A 209 -8.78 -9.88 21.47
N SER A 210 -8.61 -10.54 22.61
CA SER A 210 -8.78 -9.87 23.91
C SER A 210 -7.73 -8.78 24.07
N ASN A 211 -8.07 -7.71 24.78
CA ASN A 211 -7.15 -6.64 25.11
C ASN A 211 -6.15 -7.10 26.19
N GLN A 212 -5.21 -7.94 25.81
CA GLN A 212 -4.14 -8.50 26.64
C GLN A 212 -2.82 -8.37 25.89
N PRO A 213 -1.69 -8.14 26.58
CA PRO A 213 -0.39 -8.15 25.93
C PRO A 213 -0.14 -9.45 25.17
N PHE A 214 0.43 -9.34 23.97
CA PHE A 214 0.83 -10.50 23.19
C PHE A 214 1.84 -11.35 23.97
N GLN A 215 1.59 -12.65 24.06
CA GLN A 215 2.51 -13.59 24.69
C GLN A 215 3.12 -14.49 23.63
N HIS A 216 4.43 -14.40 23.46
CA HIS A 216 5.13 -15.26 22.51
C HIS A 216 5.25 -16.68 23.07
N VAL A 217 4.58 -17.64 22.42
CA VAL A 217 4.42 -19.02 22.92
C VAL A 217 5.74 -19.79 23.07
N TRP A 218 6.77 -19.41 22.31
CA TRP A 218 8.02 -20.18 22.19
C TRP A 218 9.25 -19.52 22.80
N LEU A 219 9.12 -18.34 23.40
CA LEU A 219 10.30 -17.72 24.00
C LEU A 219 10.61 -18.35 25.35
N GLU A 220 11.90 -18.63 25.55
CA GLU A 220 12.42 -18.97 26.86
C GLU A 220 12.18 -17.80 27.83
N ARG A 221 11.87 -18.12 29.08
CA ARG A 221 11.83 -17.12 30.15
C ARG A 221 13.21 -16.96 30.76
N SER A 222 13.47 -15.78 31.31
CA SER A 222 14.67 -15.51 32.11
C SER A 222 14.75 -16.46 33.31
N GLU A 223 15.94 -16.61 33.90
CA GLU A 223 16.16 -17.53 35.04
C GLU A 223 15.24 -17.22 36.24
N ASP A 224 14.88 -15.95 36.42
CA ASP A 224 13.93 -15.47 37.44
C ASP A 224 12.44 -15.58 37.00
N GLY A 225 12.17 -16.02 35.77
CA GLY A 225 10.84 -16.15 35.19
C GLY A 225 10.14 -14.82 34.84
N SER A 226 10.78 -13.68 35.09
CA SER A 226 10.15 -12.35 35.06
C SER A 226 9.84 -11.84 33.66
N ARG A 227 10.64 -12.21 32.65
CA ARG A 227 10.48 -11.77 31.26
C ARG A 227 10.80 -12.87 30.26
N PHE A 228 10.35 -12.67 29.03
CA PHE A 228 10.83 -13.46 27.90
C PHE A 228 12.24 -13.00 27.50
N VAL A 229 13.09 -13.95 27.13
CA VAL A 229 14.45 -13.70 26.62
C VAL A 229 14.37 -13.65 25.11
N HIS A 230 14.73 -12.51 24.53
CA HIS A 230 14.76 -12.36 23.08
C HIS A 230 15.89 -13.23 22.51
N PRO A 231 15.67 -13.99 21.42
CA PRO A 231 16.67 -14.93 20.89
C PRO A 231 18.01 -14.26 20.52
N LEU A 232 17.97 -12.97 20.20
CA LEU A 232 19.15 -12.18 19.83
C LEU A 232 19.94 -11.63 21.04
N GLU A 233 19.45 -11.72 22.27
CA GLU A 233 20.19 -11.25 23.47
C GLU A 233 21.51 -12.02 23.67
N ARG A 234 21.62 -13.22 23.12
CA ARG A 234 22.82 -14.07 23.20
C ARG A 234 23.87 -13.72 22.13
N LEU A 235 23.57 -12.79 21.23
CA LEU A 235 24.40 -12.43 20.08
C LEU A 235 24.85 -10.98 20.21
N SER A 236 26.09 -10.72 19.82
CA SER A 236 26.66 -9.38 19.72
C SER A 236 26.33 -8.78 18.37
N VAL A 237 26.18 -7.45 18.30
CA VAL A 237 26.08 -6.72 17.02
C VAL A 237 27.29 -7.04 16.11
N LEU A 238 28.46 -7.28 16.71
CA LEU A 238 29.68 -7.63 15.98
C LEU A 238 29.65 -9.01 15.31
N ASP A 239 28.69 -9.86 15.66
CA ASP A 239 28.48 -11.18 15.05
C ASP A 239 27.83 -11.06 13.67
N PHE A 240 27.15 -9.94 13.39
CA PHE A 240 26.47 -9.67 12.12
C PHE A 240 27.23 -8.73 11.19
N VAL A 241 28.33 -8.14 11.65
CA VAL A 241 29.18 -7.31 10.81
C VAL A 241 29.89 -8.21 9.82
N ASN A 242 29.56 -8.06 8.53
CA ASN A 242 30.25 -8.77 7.48
C ASN A 242 31.72 -8.30 7.42
N ARG A 243 32.65 -9.19 7.78
CA ARG A 243 34.10 -8.91 7.80
C ARG A 243 34.79 -9.34 6.50
N SER A 244 34.05 -9.88 5.54
CA SER A 244 34.63 -10.21 4.24
C SER A 244 34.96 -8.92 3.49
N THR A 245 36.26 -8.70 3.28
CA THR A 245 36.84 -7.55 2.56
C THR A 245 37.09 -7.87 1.07
N GLY A 246 36.49 -8.95 0.56
CA GLY A 246 36.62 -9.31 -0.85
C GLY A 246 35.66 -8.50 -1.71
N ASP A 247 36.05 -8.20 -2.95
CA ASP A 247 35.09 -7.79 -3.98
C ASP A 247 34.05 -8.90 -4.13
N VAL A 248 32.84 -8.65 -3.62
CA VAL A 248 31.70 -9.53 -3.87
C VAL A 248 31.17 -9.13 -5.24
N ASP A 249 31.46 -9.94 -6.25
CA ASP A 249 30.87 -9.76 -7.56
C ASP A 249 29.33 -9.84 -7.44
N SER A 250 28.68 -8.71 -7.69
CA SER A 250 27.23 -8.62 -7.71
C SER A 250 26.68 -9.49 -8.83
N THR A 251 25.94 -10.55 -8.47
CA THR A 251 25.24 -11.40 -9.44
C THR A 251 23.88 -10.80 -9.75
N SER A 252 23.61 -10.50 -11.02
CA SER A 252 22.27 -10.11 -11.46
C SER A 252 21.25 -11.23 -11.21
N PRO A 253 19.99 -10.90 -10.89
CA PRO A 253 18.93 -11.89 -10.74
C PRO A 253 18.70 -12.64 -12.06
N LEU A 254 18.23 -13.88 -11.95
CA LEU A 254 17.83 -14.68 -13.10
C LEU A 254 16.59 -14.05 -13.79
N PRO A 255 16.47 -14.16 -15.12
CA PRO A 255 15.24 -13.76 -15.82
C PRO A 255 14.02 -14.53 -15.33
N LEU A 256 12.88 -13.86 -15.21
CA LEU A 256 11.62 -14.43 -14.69
C LEU A 256 11.19 -15.68 -15.46
N GLU A 257 11.38 -15.71 -16.77
CA GLU A 257 11.00 -16.83 -17.64
C GLU A 257 11.85 -18.09 -17.42
N SER A 258 13.05 -17.94 -16.86
CA SER A 258 14.01 -19.02 -16.63
C SER A 258 14.15 -19.41 -15.17
N THR A 259 13.63 -18.59 -14.26
CA THR A 259 13.76 -18.81 -12.82
C THR A 259 12.79 -19.91 -12.39
N PRO A 260 13.28 -21.01 -11.79
CA PRO A 260 12.41 -22.02 -11.20
C PRO A 260 11.49 -21.39 -10.15
N PHE A 261 10.20 -21.67 -10.27
CA PHE A 261 9.16 -21.16 -9.38
C PHE A 261 8.37 -22.32 -8.78
N LYS A 262 8.04 -22.24 -7.49
CA LYS A 262 7.18 -23.21 -6.81
C LYS A 262 6.18 -22.54 -5.87
N LEU A 263 4.90 -22.77 -6.13
CA LEU A 263 3.83 -22.54 -5.18
C LEU A 263 3.81 -23.68 -4.13
N VAL A 264 3.98 -23.33 -2.85
CA VAL A 264 4.09 -24.23 -1.71
C VAL A 264 2.77 -24.23 -0.94
N GLU A 265 1.96 -25.25 -1.22
CA GLU A 265 0.63 -25.44 -0.62
C GLU A 265 0.53 -26.71 0.25
N GLU A 266 1.56 -27.56 0.21
CA GLU A 266 1.60 -28.84 0.91
C GLU A 266 2.79 -28.90 1.87
N VAL A 267 2.63 -29.62 2.98
CA VAL A 267 3.67 -29.76 4.01
C VAL A 267 4.95 -30.40 3.46
N LYS A 268 4.82 -31.29 2.48
CA LYS A 268 5.98 -31.90 1.80
C LYS A 268 6.81 -30.83 1.09
N ASP A 269 6.16 -29.97 0.31
CA ASP A 269 6.83 -28.89 -0.43
C ASP A 269 7.47 -27.88 0.52
N LEU A 270 6.85 -27.62 1.68
CA LEU A 270 7.42 -26.76 2.73
C LEU A 270 8.69 -27.37 3.34
N LYS A 271 8.74 -28.69 3.54
CA LYS A 271 9.95 -29.39 4.00
C LYS A 271 11.07 -29.32 2.98
N ASP A 272 10.74 -29.50 1.70
CA ASP A 272 11.69 -29.43 0.60
C ASP A 272 12.28 -28.01 0.48
N LEU A 273 11.45 -26.97 0.64
CA LEU A 273 11.89 -25.58 0.75
C LEU A 273 12.86 -25.39 1.92
N VAL A 274 12.53 -25.85 3.13
CA VAL A 274 13.41 -25.73 4.30
C VAL A 274 14.77 -26.41 4.06
N ALA A 275 14.79 -27.57 3.41
CA ALA A 275 16.03 -28.25 3.07
C ALA A 275 16.92 -27.40 2.15
N LYS A 276 16.32 -26.71 1.19
CA LYS A 276 17.03 -25.77 0.29
C LYS A 276 17.55 -24.54 1.04
N LEU A 277 16.72 -23.93 1.89
CA LEU A 277 17.13 -22.76 2.68
C LEU A 277 18.26 -23.08 3.68
N ARG A 278 18.36 -24.32 4.15
CA ARG A 278 19.51 -24.77 4.95
C ARG A 278 20.82 -24.74 4.16
N GLY A 279 20.78 -24.97 2.85
CA GLY A 279 21.95 -25.01 1.97
C GLY A 279 22.45 -23.64 1.49
N VAL A 280 21.68 -22.56 1.69
CA VAL A 280 22.07 -21.21 1.26
C VAL A 280 22.50 -20.34 2.45
N ASN A 281 23.36 -19.36 2.17
CA ASN A 281 23.83 -18.38 3.15
C ASN A 281 22.90 -17.16 3.25
N GLU A 282 22.09 -16.92 2.23
CA GLU A 282 21.18 -15.78 2.18
C GLU A 282 19.94 -16.11 1.36
N PHE A 283 18.81 -15.52 1.73
CA PHE A 283 17.57 -15.60 0.98
C PHE A 283 16.73 -14.34 1.23
N ALA A 284 15.98 -13.92 0.22
CA ALA A 284 15.06 -12.80 0.32
C ALA A 284 13.68 -13.27 0.81
N VAL A 285 12.99 -12.41 1.56
CA VAL A 285 11.65 -12.69 2.11
C VAL A 285 10.77 -11.45 1.96
N ASP A 286 9.51 -11.67 1.59
CA ASP A 286 8.45 -10.66 1.61
C ASP A 286 7.13 -11.31 2.06
N LEU A 287 6.15 -10.51 2.50
CA LEU A 287 4.85 -11.00 2.94
C LEU A 287 3.70 -10.20 2.34
N GLU A 288 2.60 -10.91 2.04
CA GLU A 288 1.30 -10.27 1.77
C GLU A 288 0.39 -10.38 2.97
N HIS A 289 -0.28 -9.29 3.31
CA HIS A 289 -1.12 -9.19 4.50
C HIS A 289 -2.53 -8.69 4.19
N ASN A 290 -3.51 -9.16 4.96
CA ASN A 290 -4.88 -8.67 4.91
C ASN A 290 -5.38 -8.25 6.30
N GLN A 291 -5.84 -7.01 6.41
CA GLN A 291 -6.40 -6.46 7.65
C GLN A 291 -7.91 -6.17 7.59
N TYR A 292 -8.52 -6.13 6.40
CA TYR A 292 -9.90 -5.66 6.24
C TYR A 292 -10.95 -6.53 6.97
N ARG A 293 -10.79 -7.87 6.94
CA ARG A 293 -11.72 -8.83 7.59
C ARG A 293 -11.09 -9.58 8.77
N SER A 294 -10.08 -8.98 9.41
CA SER A 294 -9.41 -9.54 10.59
C SER A 294 -8.98 -8.43 11.55
N PHE A 295 -9.39 -8.53 12.83
CA PHE A 295 -9.08 -7.49 13.82
C PHE A 295 -7.58 -7.23 14.00
N GLN A 296 -6.78 -8.30 14.11
CA GLN A 296 -5.31 -8.19 14.18
C GLN A 296 -4.64 -8.32 12.81
N GLY A 297 -5.40 -8.55 11.73
CA GLY A 297 -4.86 -8.90 10.44
C GLY A 297 -4.50 -10.39 10.27
N LEU A 298 -4.05 -10.75 9.06
CA LEU A 298 -3.60 -12.09 8.67
C LEU A 298 -2.50 -11.99 7.62
N THR A 299 -1.39 -12.69 7.83
CA THR A 299 -0.42 -12.95 6.75
C THR A 299 -1.00 -13.98 5.79
N CYS A 300 -1.20 -13.59 4.54
CA CYS A 300 -1.88 -14.36 3.50
C CYS A 300 -0.93 -15.10 2.56
N LEU A 301 0.26 -14.56 2.32
CA LEU A 301 1.33 -15.20 1.56
C LEU A 301 2.69 -14.85 2.16
N MET A 302 3.67 -15.69 1.88
CA MET A 302 5.08 -15.41 2.12
C MET A 302 5.86 -15.76 0.86
N GLN A 303 6.60 -14.80 0.34
CA GLN A 303 7.50 -14.96 -0.78
C GLN A 303 8.91 -15.24 -0.25
N ILE A 304 9.60 -16.21 -0.82
CA ILE A 304 11.00 -16.48 -0.53
C ILE A 304 11.76 -16.67 -1.84
N SER A 305 12.88 -15.96 -1.99
CA SER A 305 13.78 -16.12 -3.14
C SER A 305 15.18 -16.51 -2.67
N THR A 306 15.77 -17.46 -3.37
CA THR A 306 17.21 -17.75 -3.30
C THR A 306 17.89 -17.18 -4.54
N LYS A 307 19.21 -17.37 -4.69
CA LYS A 307 19.90 -16.99 -5.94
C LYS A 307 19.41 -17.74 -7.17
N THR A 308 18.74 -18.88 -6.99
CA THR A 308 18.48 -19.83 -8.07
C THR A 308 17.02 -20.15 -8.28
N GLU A 309 16.11 -19.73 -7.39
CA GLU A 309 14.70 -20.13 -7.42
C GLU A 309 13.82 -19.31 -6.47
N ASP A 310 12.54 -19.23 -6.82
CA ASP A 310 11.50 -18.47 -6.14
C ASP A 310 10.38 -19.38 -5.59
N PHE A 311 9.84 -18.97 -4.44
CA PHE A 311 8.78 -19.68 -3.75
C PHE A 311 7.69 -18.71 -3.31
N ILE A 312 6.44 -19.13 -3.49
CA ILE A 312 5.29 -18.50 -2.84
C ILE A 312 4.68 -19.54 -1.91
N ILE A 313 4.56 -19.21 -0.63
CA ILE A 313 4.02 -20.10 0.39
C ILE A 313 2.60 -19.66 0.71
N ASP A 314 1.65 -20.59 0.61
CA ASP A 314 0.29 -20.35 1.09
C ASP A 314 0.25 -20.43 2.62
N THR A 315 0.42 -19.29 3.28
CA THR A 315 0.45 -19.21 4.73
C THR A 315 -0.92 -19.39 5.39
N LEU A 316 -2.02 -19.30 4.63
CA LEU A 316 -3.37 -19.59 5.13
C LEU A 316 -3.57 -21.11 5.21
N LYS A 317 -3.27 -21.81 4.12
CA LYS A 317 -3.40 -23.28 4.07
C LYS A 317 -2.38 -23.98 4.98
N LEU A 318 -1.15 -23.48 5.03
CA LEU A 318 -0.07 -24.06 5.84
C LEU A 318 0.10 -23.39 7.21
N ARG A 319 -0.90 -22.65 7.69
CA ARG A 319 -0.82 -21.76 8.86
C ARG A 319 -0.10 -22.35 10.07
N ILE A 320 -0.47 -23.56 10.47
CA ILE A 320 0.08 -24.25 11.66
C ILE A 320 1.45 -24.89 11.41
N HIS A 321 1.88 -24.97 10.15
CA HIS A 321 3.11 -25.63 9.72
C HIS A 321 4.24 -24.63 9.42
N VAL A 322 3.92 -23.43 8.91
CA VAL A 322 4.90 -22.39 8.56
C VAL A 322 5.89 -22.14 9.71
N GLY A 323 5.37 -21.86 10.92
CA GLY A 323 6.19 -21.62 12.11
C GLY A 323 7.12 -22.78 12.46
N PRO A 324 6.60 -23.99 12.75
CA PRO A 324 7.42 -25.14 13.10
C PRO A 324 8.53 -25.50 12.10
N TYR A 325 8.31 -25.29 10.80
CA TYR A 325 9.29 -25.66 9.77
C TYR A 325 10.32 -24.55 9.48
N LEU A 326 9.91 -23.28 9.48
CA LEU A 326 10.79 -22.18 9.06
C LEU A 326 11.56 -21.52 10.22
N ARG A 327 11.06 -21.60 11.46
CA ARG A 327 11.63 -20.86 12.62
C ARG A 327 13.13 -21.03 12.79
N GLU A 328 13.65 -22.25 12.65
CA GLU A 328 15.08 -22.52 12.86
C GLU A 328 15.95 -21.82 11.81
N VAL A 329 15.53 -21.81 10.55
CA VAL A 329 16.28 -21.15 9.47
C VAL A 329 16.24 -19.62 9.61
N PHE A 330 15.10 -19.07 10.04
CA PHE A 330 14.96 -17.63 10.28
C PHE A 330 15.74 -17.16 11.52
N LYS A 331 15.87 -18.01 12.55
CA LYS A 331 16.65 -17.74 13.76
C LYS A 331 18.15 -17.99 13.60
N ASP A 332 18.57 -18.71 12.57
CA ASP A 332 19.98 -19.02 12.29
C ASP A 332 20.79 -17.73 12.00
N PRO A 333 21.79 -17.37 12.85
CA PRO A 333 22.61 -16.18 12.63
C PRO A 333 23.54 -16.28 11.42
N SER A 334 23.88 -17.49 10.97
CA SER A 334 24.75 -17.69 9.81
C SER A 334 24.07 -17.38 8.48
N LYS A 335 22.74 -17.19 8.49
CA LYS A 335 21.94 -16.95 7.30
C LYS A 335 21.45 -15.51 7.26
N THR A 336 21.72 -14.79 6.19
CA THR A 336 21.17 -13.44 6.01
C THR A 336 19.75 -13.53 5.47
N LYS A 337 18.78 -12.93 6.16
CA LYS A 337 17.42 -12.76 5.64
C LYS A 337 17.34 -11.36 5.04
N VAL A 338 17.17 -11.27 3.73
CA VAL A 338 17.07 -9.98 3.03
C VAL A 338 15.59 -9.61 2.92
N MET A 339 15.22 -8.43 3.41
CA MET A 339 13.85 -7.92 3.30
C MET A 339 13.88 -6.44 2.90
N HIS A 340 12.73 -5.85 2.63
CA HIS A 340 12.63 -4.43 2.26
C HIS A 340 11.57 -3.72 3.09
N GLY A 341 11.97 -2.82 3.99
CA GLY A 341 11.01 -2.08 4.82
C GLY A 341 10.21 -3.01 5.75
N ALA A 342 10.92 -3.91 6.44
CA ALA A 342 10.35 -5.07 7.11
C ALA A 342 9.65 -4.77 8.45
N ASP A 343 9.42 -3.50 8.80
CA ASP A 343 8.93 -3.07 10.11
C ASP A 343 7.62 -3.79 10.50
N ARG A 344 6.71 -3.98 9.53
CA ARG A 344 5.45 -4.70 9.74
C ARG A 344 5.62 -6.21 9.62
N ASP A 345 6.44 -6.67 8.69
CA ASP A 345 6.70 -8.09 8.45
C ASP A 345 7.25 -8.78 9.69
N ILE A 346 8.17 -8.14 10.40
CA ILE A 346 8.73 -8.67 11.65
C ILE A 346 7.64 -8.90 12.70
N VAL A 347 6.68 -7.98 12.82
CA VAL A 347 5.54 -8.12 13.74
C VAL A 347 4.62 -9.24 13.28
N TRP A 348 4.35 -9.33 11.97
CA TRP A 348 3.49 -10.36 11.39
C TRP A 348 4.08 -11.76 11.55
N LEU A 349 5.38 -11.95 11.29
CA LEU A 349 6.08 -13.22 11.49
C LEU A 349 5.97 -13.72 12.93
N GLN A 350 6.12 -12.82 13.90
CA GLN A 350 6.00 -13.14 15.32
C GLN A 350 4.56 -13.47 15.71
N ARG A 351 3.62 -12.57 15.39
CA ARG A 351 2.19 -12.72 15.71
C ARG A 351 1.64 -14.02 15.12
N ASP A 352 1.93 -14.24 13.84
CA ASP A 352 1.27 -15.28 13.08
C ASP A 352 1.98 -16.61 13.25
N PHE A 353 3.30 -16.68 13.14
CA PHE A 353 4.03 -17.94 13.03
C PHE A 353 4.99 -18.21 14.21
N GLY A 354 5.12 -17.24 15.12
CA GLY A 354 6.13 -17.29 16.18
C GLY A 354 7.55 -17.41 15.62
N ILE A 355 7.81 -16.70 14.51
CA ILE A 355 9.10 -16.66 13.84
C ILE A 355 9.83 -15.37 14.25
N TYR A 356 11.07 -15.54 14.71
CA TYR A 356 12.02 -14.44 14.90
C TYR A 356 13.03 -14.44 13.78
N VAL A 357 13.37 -13.24 13.31
CA VAL A 357 14.39 -13.04 12.27
C VAL A 357 15.69 -12.62 12.95
N CYS A 358 16.72 -13.44 12.79
CA CYS A 358 18.09 -13.15 13.18
C CYS A 358 18.90 -12.76 11.94
N ASN A 359 19.90 -11.88 12.03
CA ASN A 359 20.69 -11.48 10.86
C ASN A 359 19.82 -10.98 9.67
N LEU A 360 18.92 -10.03 9.96
CA LEU A 360 18.11 -9.32 8.98
C LEU A 360 18.96 -8.27 8.26
N PHE A 361 18.91 -8.25 6.94
CA PHE A 361 19.39 -7.15 6.12
C PHE A 361 18.21 -6.46 5.46
N ASP A 362 17.85 -5.27 5.96
CA ASP A 362 16.76 -4.47 5.40
C ASP A 362 17.28 -3.49 4.34
N THR A 363 16.93 -3.76 3.09
CA THR A 363 17.33 -2.93 1.92
C THR A 363 16.69 -1.54 1.93
N GLY A 364 15.54 -1.37 2.57
CA GLY A 364 14.92 -0.08 2.82
C GLY A 364 15.75 0.76 3.80
N GLN A 365 16.29 0.14 4.85
CA GLN A 365 17.22 0.85 5.75
C GLN A 365 18.56 1.14 5.06
N ALA A 366 19.10 0.19 4.30
CA ALA A 366 20.33 0.37 3.55
C ALA A 366 20.24 1.54 2.55
N SER A 367 19.15 1.64 1.79
CA SER A 367 18.94 2.75 0.84
C SER A 367 18.92 4.13 1.51
N ARG A 368 18.33 4.24 2.72
CA ARG A 368 18.35 5.47 3.53
C ARG A 368 19.76 5.84 3.99
N VAL A 369 20.53 4.86 4.48
CA VAL A 369 21.92 5.07 4.90
C VAL A 369 22.79 5.52 3.72
N LEU A 370 22.59 4.91 2.55
CA LEU A 370 23.26 5.27 1.30
C LEU A 370 22.76 6.57 0.68
N LYS A 371 21.67 7.16 1.22
CA LYS A 371 21.06 8.41 0.73
C LYS A 371 20.67 8.34 -0.74
N LEU A 372 20.08 7.21 -1.16
CA LEU A 372 19.50 7.09 -2.49
C LEU A 372 18.34 8.09 -2.67
N GLU A 373 18.00 8.40 -3.92
CA GLU A 373 16.95 9.37 -4.23
C GLU A 373 15.59 8.95 -3.65
N ARG A 374 15.29 7.65 -3.68
CA ARG A 374 14.10 7.05 -3.08
C ARG A 374 14.45 5.72 -2.42
N ASN A 375 13.59 5.31 -1.49
CA ASN A 375 13.81 4.13 -0.65
C ASN A 375 12.76 3.04 -0.85
N SER A 376 11.91 3.14 -1.88
CA SER A 376 10.86 2.15 -2.17
C SER A 376 11.42 0.95 -2.92
N LEU A 377 10.80 -0.23 -2.73
CA LEU A 377 11.19 -1.44 -3.45
C LEU A 377 11.11 -1.25 -4.96
N GLU A 378 10.03 -0.64 -5.45
CA GLU A 378 9.87 -0.27 -6.87
C GLU A 378 11.06 0.55 -7.38
N TYR A 379 11.52 1.54 -6.61
CA TYR A 379 12.67 2.34 -7.02
C TYR A 379 13.93 1.51 -7.08
N LEU A 380 14.19 0.63 -6.10
CA LEU A 380 15.38 -0.23 -6.11
C LEU A 380 15.34 -1.22 -7.29
N LEU A 381 14.19 -1.83 -7.56
CA LEU A 381 13.99 -2.72 -8.72
C LEU A 381 14.25 -2.00 -10.04
N HIS A 382 13.75 -0.79 -10.20
CA HIS A 382 13.97 0.00 -11.40
C HIS A 382 15.43 0.47 -11.51
N HIS A 383 16.00 0.98 -10.41
CA HIS A 383 17.33 1.57 -10.38
C HIS A 383 18.44 0.53 -10.59
N PHE A 384 18.35 -0.63 -9.93
CA PHE A 384 19.39 -1.66 -9.98
C PHE A 384 19.12 -2.75 -11.03
N CYS A 385 17.86 -3.06 -11.32
CA CYS A 385 17.50 -4.17 -12.21
C CYS A 385 16.79 -3.72 -13.50
N GLY A 386 16.43 -2.45 -13.64
CA GLY A 386 15.65 -1.95 -14.79
C GLY A 386 14.22 -2.51 -14.83
N VAL A 387 13.71 -3.01 -13.71
CA VAL A 387 12.38 -3.63 -13.61
C VAL A 387 11.35 -2.63 -13.08
N THR A 388 10.25 -2.46 -13.81
CA THR A 388 9.10 -1.65 -13.37
C THR A 388 8.11 -2.53 -12.62
N ALA A 389 7.98 -2.32 -11.30
CA ALA A 389 7.06 -3.10 -10.47
C ALA A 389 5.59 -2.79 -10.80
N ASN A 390 4.74 -3.81 -10.74
CA ASN A 390 3.29 -3.63 -10.85
C ASN A 390 2.67 -3.33 -9.49
N LYS A 391 2.21 -2.09 -9.27
CA LYS A 391 1.59 -1.68 -8.01
C LYS A 391 0.10 -2.00 -7.90
N GLU A 392 -0.53 -2.48 -8.97
CA GLU A 392 -1.98 -2.71 -8.99
C GLU A 392 -2.43 -3.74 -7.93
N TYR A 393 -1.55 -4.64 -7.52
CA TYR A 393 -1.85 -5.73 -6.60
C TYR A 393 -1.43 -5.46 -5.14
N GLN A 394 -0.83 -4.30 -4.84
CA GLN A 394 -0.38 -3.98 -3.48
C GLN A 394 -1.51 -4.08 -2.44
N ASN A 395 -2.72 -3.66 -2.83
CA ASN A 395 -3.91 -3.71 -1.98
C ASN A 395 -4.86 -4.84 -2.39
N ALA A 396 -4.40 -5.88 -3.09
CA ALA A 396 -5.28 -6.94 -3.57
C ALA A 396 -5.91 -7.75 -2.43
N GLU A 397 -7.04 -8.39 -2.72
CA GLU A 397 -7.63 -9.39 -1.84
C GLU A 397 -6.77 -10.68 -1.81
N TRP A 398 -5.68 -10.67 -1.05
CA TRP A 398 -4.72 -11.79 -0.93
C TRP A 398 -5.28 -13.03 -0.23
N ARG A 399 -6.51 -12.97 0.28
CA ARG A 399 -7.26 -14.14 0.78
C ARG A 399 -7.86 -14.97 -0.35
N LEU A 400 -7.94 -14.43 -1.57
CA LEU A 400 -8.50 -15.12 -2.73
C LEU A 400 -7.73 -16.43 -3.01
N ARG A 401 -8.47 -17.52 -3.19
CA ARG A 401 -7.98 -18.81 -3.65
C ARG A 401 -8.91 -19.41 -4.72
N PRO A 402 -8.38 -20.02 -5.79
CA PRO A 402 -6.96 -20.07 -6.16
C PRO A 402 -6.40 -18.67 -6.49
N LEU A 403 -5.09 -18.48 -6.34
CA LEU A 403 -4.41 -17.24 -6.77
C LEU A 403 -4.48 -17.10 -8.29
N THR A 404 -4.69 -15.88 -8.77
CA THR A 404 -4.69 -15.62 -10.22
C THR A 404 -3.27 -15.66 -10.78
N PRO A 405 -3.06 -16.00 -12.07
CA PRO A 405 -1.73 -15.95 -12.68
C PRO A 405 -1.06 -14.58 -12.56
N GLU A 406 -1.84 -13.50 -12.57
CA GLU A 406 -1.33 -12.14 -12.40
C GLU A 406 -0.93 -11.82 -10.96
N MET A 407 -1.52 -12.47 -9.96
CA MET A 407 -1.09 -12.36 -8.56
C MET A 407 0.17 -13.18 -8.26
N LEU A 408 0.40 -14.26 -9.01
CA LEU A 408 1.59 -15.12 -8.89
C LEU A 408 2.82 -14.53 -9.58
N ARG A 409 2.62 -13.56 -10.47
CA ARG A 409 3.65 -12.93 -11.30
C ARG A 409 4.02 -11.58 -10.74
#